data_AF-A0A0Q4G4V3-F1
#
_entry.id   AF-A0A0Q4G4V3-F1
#
_cell.length_a   1.000
_cell.length_b   1.000
_cell.length_c   1.000
_cell.angle_alpha   90.00
_cell.angle_beta   90.00
_cell.angle_gamma   90.00
#
_symmetry.space_group_name_H-M   'P 1'
#
loop_
_entity.id
_entity.type
_entity.pdbx_description
1 polymer ?
#
loop_
_entity_poly.entity_id
_entity_poly.type
_entity_poly.pdbx_seq_one_letter_code
_entity_poly.pdbx_strand_id
1 'polypeptide(L)'
;MKGGFRQAMSGLHTWCGLTCGWLLCAIFFTGTLSVFREPITRWMEARPALPTTVNGAAAPALVAAASHLAQHASGARFWRMELPQRTRDALLLAWQPAGAPRGSLQTAALDPATGALLPAPWGRRTEGGRHFMSFHYMLQAGTPGFWLVGWISMCMLVALVSGVLVHRRIFADFFTLRLGKGPRSWLDAHNASAVLALPFLFMIVYSGLAIFYTSYLPAPLRAAYGPGEDAYGRFQAELADQAPPPRRKRSGQVAVLHPLAPLLQQAEMTTGRPAQMLLVEQPGDAAMAVRVIGRADEGTRGLNDPKRIVGFDGVTGAVLQVQMPAPGAAFAAEDIHATLEALHFARFGGWTVKWLYFFSGLLGTAMVATGTLLFSAKRRQKSLGEFGVVTGQVYRAVEVLNVAAVVGIVVASAAYFYGNRLLPADMPGRAGAEIQVFFGAWVFSLVHAALRPGRRAWVEQSAAAALLCLGLPLLNHLTAGQYLIDYWLAGDGVRGAVECTALGFGVGLACIAWRVQRSGRKAVPAQRTAASAVATRGPTARQRWSVVSRVAAAAVGGYALVSASTAALAVALPRLTAVSPADGVLIASLLGFALYTGAAVWTFGARSPGRAWTGLTLISSVALLITLLLKTG
;
A
#
# COMPACT_ATOMS: atom_id res chain seq x y z
N MET A 1 -26.84 -26.69 -10.91
CA MET A 1 -26.50 -26.95 -9.51
C MET A 1 -27.79 -27.03 -8.71
N LYS A 2 -28.03 -28.08 -7.92
CA LYS A 2 -29.15 -28.14 -6.96
C LYS A 2 -28.81 -27.33 -5.69
N GLY A 3 -28.41 -26.08 -5.87
CA GLY A 3 -27.99 -25.18 -4.80
C GLY A 3 -28.45 -23.77 -5.10
N GLY A 4 -29.13 -23.13 -4.15
CA GLY A 4 -29.63 -21.76 -4.30
C GLY A 4 -28.50 -20.73 -4.42
N PHE A 5 -28.84 -19.50 -4.81
CA PHE A 5 -27.90 -18.37 -4.99
C PHE A 5 -26.90 -18.23 -3.84
N ARG A 6 -27.36 -18.38 -2.60
CA ARG A 6 -26.52 -18.31 -1.39
C ARG A 6 -25.39 -19.35 -1.37
N GLN A 7 -25.64 -20.57 -1.85
CA GLN A 7 -24.62 -21.61 -1.90
C GLN A 7 -23.56 -21.29 -2.97
N ALA A 8 -23.96 -20.70 -4.09
CA ALA A 8 -23.02 -20.21 -5.10
C ALA A 8 -22.14 -19.08 -4.55
N MET A 9 -22.73 -18.11 -3.83
CA MET A 9 -21.99 -17.02 -3.18
C MET A 9 -21.05 -17.53 -2.08
N SER A 10 -21.47 -18.54 -1.30
CA SER A 10 -20.60 -19.17 -0.30
C SER A 10 -19.40 -19.86 -0.95
N GLY A 11 -19.60 -20.51 -2.11
CA GLY A 11 -18.52 -21.06 -2.91
C GLY A 11 -17.57 -19.97 -3.42
N LEU A 12 -18.12 -18.91 -4.01
CA LEU A 12 -17.33 -17.76 -4.52
C LEU A 12 -16.49 -17.11 -3.42
N HIS A 13 -17.10 -16.78 -2.28
CA HIS A 13 -16.42 -16.22 -1.11
C HIS A 13 -15.28 -17.14 -0.62
N THR A 14 -15.55 -18.44 -0.47
CA THR A 14 -14.55 -19.41 0.02
C THR A 14 -13.35 -19.49 -0.92
N TRP A 15 -13.57 -19.58 -2.23
CA TRP A 15 -12.48 -19.74 -3.20
C TRP A 15 -11.69 -18.47 -3.40
N CYS A 16 -12.33 -17.31 -3.55
CA CYS A 16 -11.63 -16.03 -3.62
C CYS A 16 -10.81 -15.77 -2.34
N GLY A 17 -11.40 -16.03 -1.17
CA GLY A 17 -10.73 -15.86 0.12
C GLY A 17 -9.56 -16.82 0.32
N LEU A 18 -9.69 -18.09 -0.07
CA LEU A 18 -8.65 -19.09 0.12
C LEU A 18 -7.47 -18.92 -0.83
N THR A 19 -7.72 -18.69 -2.14
CA THR A 19 -6.64 -18.57 -3.13
C THR A 19 -5.80 -17.32 -2.92
N CYS A 20 -6.43 -16.25 -2.43
CA CYS A 20 -5.75 -14.98 -2.18
C CYS A 20 -5.29 -14.82 -0.73
N GLY A 21 -5.81 -15.62 0.20
CA GLY A 21 -5.69 -15.40 1.64
C GLY A 21 -4.27 -15.29 2.17
N TRP A 22 -3.34 -16.13 1.69
CA TRP A 22 -1.95 -16.09 2.16
C TRP A 22 -1.23 -14.80 1.76
N LEU A 23 -1.39 -14.37 0.50
CA LEU A 23 -0.82 -13.10 0.06
C LEU A 23 -1.56 -11.90 0.64
N LEU A 24 -2.89 -12.00 0.83
CA LEU A 24 -3.66 -10.96 1.52
C LEU A 24 -3.18 -10.76 2.95
N CYS A 25 -2.82 -11.81 3.71
CA CYS A 25 -2.20 -11.66 5.02
C CYS A 25 -0.92 -10.81 4.94
N ALA A 26 -0.05 -11.10 3.97
CA ALA A 26 1.19 -10.36 3.79
C ALA A 26 0.96 -8.92 3.32
N ILE A 27 0.03 -8.69 2.39
CA ILE A 27 -0.35 -7.37 1.87
C ILE A 27 -0.97 -6.52 2.97
N PHE A 28 -1.92 -7.04 3.76
CA PHE A 28 -2.53 -6.28 4.86
C PHE A 28 -1.51 -5.96 5.95
N PHE A 29 -0.67 -6.92 6.33
CA PHE A 29 0.34 -6.70 7.37
C PHE A 29 1.38 -5.66 6.94
N THR A 30 1.94 -5.78 5.73
CA THR A 30 2.89 -4.78 5.21
C THR A 30 2.23 -3.44 4.91
N GLY A 31 0.97 -3.43 4.47
CA GLY A 31 0.16 -2.21 4.32
C GLY A 31 -0.01 -1.47 5.65
N THR A 32 -0.30 -2.22 6.72
CA THR A 32 -0.41 -1.72 8.10
C THR A 32 0.89 -1.05 8.57
N LEU A 33 2.04 -1.66 8.27
CA LEU A 33 3.34 -1.05 8.56
C LEU A 33 3.63 0.17 7.67
N SER A 34 3.14 0.18 6.43
CA SER A 34 3.40 1.26 5.47
C SER A 34 2.75 2.60 5.84
N VAL A 35 1.68 2.58 6.67
CA VAL A 35 1.11 3.79 7.31
C VAL A 35 2.17 4.56 8.10
N PHE A 36 3.14 3.84 8.68
CA PHE A 36 4.27 4.40 9.41
C PHE A 36 5.57 4.39 8.59
N ARG A 37 5.48 4.55 7.27
CA ARG A 37 6.65 4.58 6.38
C ARG A 37 7.71 5.59 6.82
N GLU A 38 7.34 6.84 7.10
CA GLU A 38 8.32 7.87 7.54
C GLU A 38 8.93 7.53 8.90
N PRO A 39 8.15 7.19 9.95
CA PRO A 39 8.71 6.82 11.25
C PRO A 39 9.67 5.62 11.17
N ILE A 40 9.30 4.58 10.43
CA ILE A 40 10.14 3.40 10.23
C ILE A 40 11.43 3.78 9.49
N THR A 41 11.32 4.55 8.41
CA THR A 41 12.50 5.01 7.65
C THR A 41 13.43 5.81 8.54
N ARG A 42 12.90 6.77 9.31
CA ARG A 42 13.67 7.63 10.20
C ARG A 42 14.40 6.84 11.30
N TRP A 43 13.78 5.80 11.85
CA TRP A 43 14.44 4.89 12.81
C TRP A 43 15.54 4.07 12.12
N MET A 44 15.27 3.53 10.93
CA MET A 44 16.22 2.69 10.18
C MET A 44 17.43 3.46 9.64
N GLU A 45 17.28 4.74 9.32
CA GLU A 45 18.40 5.59 8.92
C GLU A 45 19.36 5.87 10.09
N ALA A 46 18.90 5.76 11.35
CA ALA A 46 19.72 5.95 12.55
C ALA A 46 20.63 7.19 12.53
N ARG A 47 20.16 8.29 11.89
CA ARG A 47 20.92 9.55 11.81
C ARG A 47 21.26 10.06 13.22
N PRO A 48 22.51 10.49 13.47
CA PRO A 48 22.88 11.13 14.72
C PRO A 48 22.05 12.40 14.96
N ALA A 49 21.77 12.72 16.22
CA ALA A 49 21.14 13.99 16.57
C ALA A 49 22.20 15.09 16.56
N LEU A 50 21.94 16.19 15.85
CA LEU A 50 22.78 17.38 15.92
C LEU A 50 22.57 18.13 17.24
N PRO A 51 23.50 19.02 17.64
CA PRO A 51 23.23 19.99 18.70
C PRO A 51 21.95 20.79 18.41
N THR A 52 21.30 21.31 19.45
CA THR A 52 20.04 22.04 19.28
C THR A 52 20.25 23.28 18.41
N THR A 53 19.60 23.32 17.25
CA THR A 53 19.53 24.49 16.36
C THR A 53 18.13 25.09 16.38
N VAL A 54 18.02 26.37 16.02
CA VAL A 54 16.73 27.06 15.81
C VAL A 54 15.96 26.38 14.67
N ASN A 55 14.62 26.44 14.71
CA ASN A 55 13.76 25.89 13.65
C ASN A 55 14.06 26.55 12.29
N GLY A 56 14.32 25.74 11.26
CA GLY A 56 14.59 26.21 9.89
C GLY A 56 16.08 26.28 9.54
N ALA A 57 16.41 26.32 8.24
CA ALA A 57 17.78 26.52 7.80
C ALA A 57 18.15 28.00 7.93
N ALA A 58 19.27 28.30 8.60
CA ALA A 58 19.77 29.67 8.66
C ALA A 58 20.25 30.14 7.27
N ALA A 59 20.22 31.45 7.02
CA ALA A 59 20.73 32.02 5.77
C ALA A 59 22.16 31.53 5.41
N PRO A 60 23.12 31.42 6.36
CA PRO A 60 24.44 30.84 6.08
C PRO A 60 24.40 29.40 5.56
N ALA A 61 23.51 28.56 6.09
CA ALA A 61 23.38 27.17 5.65
C ALA A 61 22.80 27.05 4.24
N LEU A 62 21.86 27.93 3.86
CA LEU A 62 21.34 27.99 2.49
C LEU A 62 22.41 28.46 1.49
N VAL A 63 23.24 29.42 1.89
CA VAL A 63 24.39 29.86 1.08
C VAL A 63 25.38 28.70 0.93
N ALA A 64 25.78 28.06 2.03
CA ALA A 64 26.69 26.91 1.99
C ALA A 64 26.14 25.76 1.14
N ALA A 65 24.84 25.48 1.22
CA ALA A 65 24.17 24.47 0.40
C ALA A 65 24.21 24.82 -1.10
N ALA A 66 23.86 26.05 -1.46
CA ALA A 66 23.92 26.53 -2.84
C ALA A 66 25.35 26.48 -3.39
N SER A 67 26.35 26.91 -2.60
CA SER A 67 27.77 26.84 -2.97
C SER A 67 28.24 25.39 -3.16
N HIS A 68 27.89 24.49 -2.24
CA HIS A 68 28.24 23.07 -2.35
C HIS A 68 27.68 22.45 -3.64
N LEU A 69 26.41 22.73 -3.95
CA LEU A 69 25.75 22.23 -5.15
C LEU A 69 26.28 22.87 -6.43
N ALA A 70 26.62 24.16 -6.42
CA ALA A 70 27.27 24.80 -7.56
C ALA A 70 28.61 24.14 -7.91
N GLN A 71 29.38 23.74 -6.89
CA GLN A 71 30.68 23.08 -7.06
C GLN A 71 30.58 21.61 -7.49
N HIS A 72 29.65 20.84 -6.92
CA HIS A 72 29.61 19.37 -7.07
C HIS A 72 28.48 18.87 -7.99
N ALA A 73 27.55 19.75 -8.36
CA ALA A 73 26.35 19.41 -9.13
C ALA A 73 26.16 20.34 -10.33
N SER A 74 27.26 20.83 -10.92
CA SER A 74 27.24 21.61 -12.16
C SER A 74 26.59 20.82 -13.29
N GLY A 75 25.59 21.40 -13.97
CA GLY A 75 24.86 20.72 -15.04
C GLY A 75 23.85 19.67 -14.56
N ALA A 76 23.61 19.55 -13.25
CA ALA A 76 22.53 18.72 -12.71
C ALA A 76 21.17 19.19 -13.26
N ARG A 77 20.25 18.24 -13.44
CA ARG A 77 18.88 18.59 -13.90
C ARG A 77 18.11 19.40 -12.86
N PHE A 78 18.36 19.12 -11.59
CA PHE A 78 17.78 19.83 -10.47
C PHE A 78 18.68 19.72 -9.23
N TRP A 79 18.54 20.70 -8.35
CA TRP A 79 19.01 20.63 -6.96
C TRP A 79 17.81 20.56 -6.03
N ARG A 80 17.83 19.63 -5.07
CA ARG A 80 16.84 19.52 -4.01
C ARG A 80 17.49 19.82 -2.68
N MET A 81 16.88 20.70 -1.90
CA MET A 81 17.28 21.01 -0.53
C MET A 81 16.08 20.74 0.38
N GLU A 82 16.18 19.74 1.25
CA GLU A 82 15.16 19.41 2.24
C GLU A 82 15.51 20.11 3.55
N LEU A 83 14.68 21.06 3.95
CA LEU A 83 14.92 21.90 5.12
C LEU A 83 14.70 21.11 6.41
N PRO A 84 15.41 21.43 7.50
CA PRO A 84 15.18 20.79 8.79
C PRO A 84 13.74 21.05 9.26
N GLN A 85 13.01 19.97 9.54
CA GLN A 85 11.60 20.04 9.97
C GLN A 85 11.45 20.05 11.49
N ARG A 86 12.51 19.68 12.20
CA ARG A 86 12.57 19.60 13.66
C ARG A 86 13.89 20.17 14.14
N THR A 87 13.94 20.51 15.43
CA THR A 87 15.19 20.80 16.10
C THR A 87 16.12 19.58 15.96
N ARG A 88 17.41 19.82 15.68
CA ARG A 88 18.45 18.78 15.53
C ARG A 88 18.43 17.97 14.23
N ASP A 89 17.57 18.30 13.26
CA ASP A 89 17.62 17.73 11.91
C ASP A 89 18.70 18.44 11.06
N ALA A 90 19.32 17.71 10.13
CA ALA A 90 20.26 18.27 9.15
C ALA A 90 19.52 18.90 7.95
N LEU A 91 20.19 19.83 7.26
CA LEU A 91 19.80 20.26 5.91
C LEU A 91 20.28 19.20 4.90
N LEU A 92 19.35 18.55 4.19
CA LEU A 92 19.71 17.48 3.26
C LEU A 92 19.71 18.00 1.83
N LEU A 93 20.76 17.68 1.09
CA LEU A 93 20.90 18.00 -0.31
C LEU A 93 20.76 16.72 -1.14
N ALA A 94 20.07 16.81 -2.27
CA ALA A 94 20.03 15.76 -3.25
C ALA A 94 20.07 16.33 -4.67
N TRP A 95 20.89 15.74 -5.53
CA TRP A 95 20.99 16.13 -6.93
C TRP A 95 21.14 14.89 -7.81
N GLN A 96 20.77 15.03 -9.09
CA GLN A 96 21.07 14.04 -10.10
C GLN A 96 22.27 14.56 -10.92
N PRO A 97 23.43 13.87 -10.91
CA PRO A 97 24.59 14.28 -11.70
C PRO A 97 24.27 14.36 -13.20
N ALA A 98 24.95 15.26 -13.90
CA ALA A 98 24.82 15.39 -15.35
C ALA A 98 25.17 14.06 -16.04
N GLY A 99 24.36 13.63 -17.01
CA GLY A 99 24.58 12.37 -17.74
C GLY A 99 24.27 11.09 -16.96
N ALA A 100 24.02 11.15 -15.65
CA ALA A 100 23.67 9.96 -14.87
C ALA A 100 22.27 9.44 -15.24
N PRO A 101 22.05 8.10 -15.26
CA PRO A 101 20.73 7.52 -15.51
C PRO A 101 19.67 8.12 -14.58
N ARG A 102 18.45 8.30 -15.10
CA ARG A 102 17.31 8.78 -14.31
C ARG A 102 17.17 7.93 -13.04
N GLY A 103 17.14 8.59 -11.89
CA GLY A 103 17.05 7.94 -10.57
C GLY A 103 18.38 7.84 -9.81
N SER A 104 19.52 8.14 -10.44
CA SER A 104 20.83 8.15 -9.78
C SER A 104 21.05 9.42 -8.95
N LEU A 105 20.47 9.48 -7.75
CA LEU A 105 20.61 10.64 -6.86
C LEU A 105 21.86 10.53 -5.99
N GLN A 106 22.65 11.60 -5.97
CA GLN A 106 23.67 11.83 -4.96
C GLN A 106 23.09 12.68 -3.83
N THR A 107 23.61 12.50 -2.62
CA THR A 107 23.11 13.17 -1.42
C THR A 107 24.25 13.70 -0.57
N ALA A 108 24.04 14.86 0.05
CA ALA A 108 24.91 15.43 1.08
C ALA A 108 24.07 15.94 2.24
N ALA A 109 24.67 16.15 3.41
CA ALA A 109 23.99 16.72 4.57
C ALA A 109 24.85 17.84 5.16
N LEU A 110 24.21 18.94 5.56
CA LEU A 110 24.86 20.09 6.17
C LEU A 110 24.24 20.36 7.54
N ASP A 111 25.05 20.89 8.45
CA ASP A 111 24.58 21.47 9.69
C ASP A 111 23.77 22.75 9.37
N PRO A 112 22.51 22.87 9.81
CA PRO A 112 21.64 23.98 9.44
C PRO A 112 21.98 25.30 10.15
N ALA A 113 22.79 25.27 11.22
CA ALA A 113 23.25 26.46 11.93
C ALA A 113 24.57 26.99 11.36
N THR A 114 25.52 26.11 11.07
CA THR A 114 26.87 26.51 10.64
C THR A 114 27.08 26.44 9.12
N GLY A 115 26.28 25.64 8.41
CA GLY A 115 26.53 25.30 7.01
C GLY A 115 27.67 24.30 6.81
N ALA A 116 28.22 23.73 7.88
CA ALA A 116 29.30 22.75 7.80
C ALA A 116 28.82 21.43 7.17
N LEU A 117 29.67 20.81 6.35
CA LEU A 117 29.37 19.51 5.75
C LEU A 117 29.45 18.41 6.81
N LEU A 118 28.42 17.56 6.86
CA LEU A 118 28.34 16.42 7.77
C LEU A 118 28.92 15.15 7.13
N PRO A 119 29.32 14.14 7.92
CA PRO A 119 29.85 12.88 7.41
C PRO A 119 28.91 12.22 6.39
N ALA A 120 29.49 11.70 5.31
CA ALA A 120 28.76 10.99 4.26
C ALA A 120 29.02 9.47 4.36
N PRO A 121 27.98 8.61 4.35
CA PRO A 121 26.56 8.97 4.34
C PRO A 121 26.09 9.52 5.69
N TRP A 122 25.13 10.45 5.66
CA TRP A 122 24.47 10.94 6.86
C TRP A 122 23.46 9.91 7.37
N GLY A 123 23.90 9.09 8.31
CA GLY A 123 23.17 7.90 8.75
C GLY A 123 23.32 6.71 7.78
N ARG A 124 22.44 5.73 7.94
CA ARG A 124 22.41 4.49 7.16
C ARG A 124 21.54 4.66 5.90
N ARG A 125 22.07 4.31 4.72
CA ARG A 125 21.27 4.24 3.48
C ARG A 125 20.36 3.01 3.51
N THR A 126 19.05 3.22 3.52
CA THR A 126 18.06 2.14 3.67
C THR A 126 16.84 2.40 2.79
N GLU A 127 16.15 1.32 2.37
CA GLU A 127 14.79 1.46 1.83
C GLU A 127 13.78 1.83 2.93
N GLY A 128 14.12 1.59 4.19
CA GLY A 128 13.31 2.00 5.33
C GLY A 128 11.91 1.42 5.26
N GLY A 129 10.91 2.24 5.62
CA GLY A 129 9.51 1.89 5.48
C GLY A 129 9.01 1.86 4.03
N ARG A 130 9.80 2.33 3.05
CA ARG A 130 9.41 2.21 1.62
C ARG A 130 9.35 0.76 1.19
N HIS A 131 10.17 -0.12 1.77
CA HIS A 131 10.10 -1.56 1.52
C HIS A 131 8.68 -2.13 1.75
N PHE A 132 8.06 -1.81 2.88
CA PHE A 132 6.70 -2.29 3.20
C PHE A 132 5.65 -1.74 2.25
N MET A 133 5.79 -0.47 1.84
CA MET A 133 4.93 0.13 0.82
C MET A 133 5.12 -0.60 -0.53
N SER A 134 6.34 -0.73 -1.04
CA SER A 134 6.63 -1.45 -2.29
C SER A 134 6.21 -2.92 -2.26
N PHE A 135 6.35 -3.60 -1.12
CA PHE A 135 5.84 -4.97 -0.97
C PHE A 135 4.31 -4.99 -1.01
N HIS A 136 3.63 -4.05 -0.35
CA HIS A 136 2.17 -4.00 -0.28
C HIS A 136 1.50 -3.93 -1.67
N TYR A 137 2.01 -3.10 -2.59
CA TYR A 137 1.39 -2.94 -3.93
C TYR A 137 2.12 -3.65 -5.08
N MET A 138 3.36 -4.08 -4.89
CA MET A 138 4.17 -4.74 -5.94
C MET A 138 4.83 -6.06 -5.49
N LEU A 139 4.70 -6.48 -4.23
CA LEU A 139 5.37 -7.68 -3.68
C LEU A 139 6.90 -7.72 -3.92
N GLN A 140 7.52 -6.55 -4.16
CA GLN A 140 8.92 -6.42 -4.64
C GLN A 140 9.21 -7.15 -5.98
N ALA A 141 8.19 -7.42 -6.77
CA ALA A 141 8.29 -8.10 -8.07
C ALA A 141 8.04 -7.17 -9.28
N GLY A 142 8.05 -5.84 -9.07
CA GLY A 142 7.82 -4.85 -10.13
C GLY A 142 6.45 -4.99 -10.80
N THR A 143 6.41 -4.87 -12.13
CA THR A 143 5.16 -4.93 -12.93
C THR A 143 4.37 -6.24 -12.75
N PRO A 144 4.97 -7.44 -12.75
CA PRO A 144 4.26 -8.67 -12.41
C PRO A 144 3.54 -8.62 -11.05
N GLY A 145 4.23 -8.12 -10.03
CA GLY A 145 3.65 -8.02 -8.68
C GLY A 145 2.52 -6.99 -8.60
N PHE A 146 2.66 -5.86 -9.31
CA PHE A 146 1.60 -4.87 -9.47
C PHE A 146 0.30 -5.49 -10.00
N TRP A 147 0.36 -6.24 -11.10
CA TRP A 147 -0.82 -6.91 -11.67
C TRP A 147 -1.38 -7.99 -10.76
N LEU A 148 -0.50 -8.75 -10.08
CA LEU A 148 -0.92 -9.78 -9.13
C LEU A 148 -1.67 -9.19 -7.93
N VAL A 149 -1.18 -8.08 -7.35
CA VAL A 149 -1.87 -7.39 -6.26
C VAL A 149 -3.20 -6.81 -6.74
N GLY A 150 -3.27 -6.21 -7.93
CA GLY A 150 -4.53 -5.75 -8.52
C GLY A 150 -5.57 -6.88 -8.66
N TRP A 151 -5.16 -8.05 -9.16
CA TRP A 151 -6.01 -9.24 -9.24
C TRP A 151 -6.49 -9.72 -7.86
N ILE A 152 -5.59 -9.76 -6.88
CA ILE A 152 -5.90 -10.13 -5.49
C ILE A 152 -6.90 -9.14 -4.87
N SER A 153 -6.73 -7.85 -5.11
CA SER A 153 -7.63 -6.79 -4.63
C SER A 153 -9.03 -6.92 -5.24
N MET A 154 -9.14 -7.23 -6.54
CA MET A 154 -10.43 -7.53 -7.16
C MET A 154 -11.08 -8.80 -6.58
N CYS A 155 -10.30 -9.87 -6.37
CA CYS A 155 -10.79 -11.08 -5.70
C CYS A 155 -11.29 -10.79 -4.29
N MET A 156 -10.59 -9.91 -3.56
CA MET A 156 -11.02 -9.49 -2.23
C MET A 156 -12.31 -8.67 -2.27
N LEU A 157 -12.47 -7.73 -3.21
CA LEU A 157 -13.71 -6.97 -3.35
C LEU A 157 -14.91 -7.88 -3.63
N VAL A 158 -14.72 -8.88 -4.51
CA VAL A 158 -15.70 -9.94 -4.75
C VAL A 158 -15.95 -10.79 -3.50
N ALA A 159 -14.92 -11.13 -2.74
CA ALA A 159 -15.05 -11.88 -1.49
C ALA A 159 -15.81 -11.09 -0.40
N LEU A 160 -15.61 -9.77 -0.30
CA LEU A 160 -16.33 -8.88 0.61
C LEU A 160 -17.81 -8.82 0.26
N VAL A 161 -18.15 -8.53 -1.01
CA VAL A 161 -19.55 -8.48 -1.47
C VAL A 161 -20.23 -9.84 -1.30
N SER A 162 -19.61 -10.92 -1.77
CA SER A 162 -20.18 -12.27 -1.61
C SER A 162 -20.29 -12.71 -0.15
N GLY A 163 -19.36 -12.29 0.73
CA GLY A 163 -19.43 -12.52 2.17
C GLY A 163 -20.65 -11.86 2.82
N VAL A 164 -20.89 -10.58 2.52
CA VAL A 164 -22.09 -9.86 2.98
C VAL A 164 -23.37 -10.53 2.49
N LEU A 165 -23.43 -10.93 1.21
CA LEU A 165 -24.59 -11.63 0.64
C LEU A 165 -24.86 -12.99 1.29
N VAL A 166 -23.83 -13.69 1.77
CA VAL A 166 -23.95 -15.00 2.43
C VAL A 166 -24.44 -14.87 3.88
N HIS A 167 -24.06 -13.79 4.58
CA HIS A 167 -24.32 -13.59 6.01
C HIS A 167 -25.50 -12.63 6.28
N ARG A 168 -26.74 -13.10 6.11
CA ARG A 168 -27.98 -12.31 6.39
C ARG A 168 -28.12 -11.83 7.85
N ARG A 169 -27.45 -12.48 8.81
CA ARG A 169 -27.49 -12.17 10.25
C ARG A 169 -26.16 -11.64 10.79
N ILE A 170 -25.35 -11.00 9.94
CA ILE A 170 -23.98 -10.59 10.29
C ILE A 170 -23.93 -9.74 11.58
N PHE A 171 -24.94 -8.90 11.82
CA PHE A 171 -25.06 -8.07 13.03
C PHE A 171 -25.61 -8.81 14.25
N ALA A 172 -26.45 -9.83 14.08
CA ALA A 172 -27.02 -10.58 15.19
C ALA A 172 -26.00 -11.59 15.77
N ASP A 173 -25.21 -12.21 14.90
CA ASP A 173 -24.20 -13.19 15.32
C ASP A 173 -22.96 -12.51 15.95
N PHE A 174 -22.74 -11.21 15.69
CA PHE A 174 -21.66 -10.39 16.27
C PHE A 174 -21.67 -10.38 17.80
N PHE A 175 -22.85 -10.35 18.43
CA PHE A 175 -22.99 -10.33 19.89
C PHE A 175 -22.80 -11.70 20.57
N THR A 176 -22.50 -12.75 19.81
CA THR A 176 -22.43 -14.13 20.32
C THR A 176 -21.02 -14.71 20.25
N LEU A 177 -20.04 -14.09 20.93
CA LEU A 177 -18.68 -14.65 21.03
C LEU A 177 -18.65 -15.92 21.89
N ARG A 178 -18.48 -17.10 21.27
CA ARG A 178 -18.36 -18.37 22.01
C ARG A 178 -16.91 -18.84 22.02
N LEU A 179 -16.19 -18.54 23.10
CA LEU A 179 -14.80 -18.96 23.29
C LEU A 179 -14.69 -20.46 23.60
N GLY A 180 -13.64 -21.12 23.08
CA GLY A 180 -13.24 -22.48 23.47
C GLY A 180 -13.99 -23.66 22.83
N LYS A 181 -14.79 -23.45 21.78
CA LYS A 181 -15.64 -24.48 21.13
C LYS A 181 -15.15 -24.93 19.74
N GLY A 182 -13.83 -24.96 19.52
CA GLY A 182 -13.23 -25.50 18.29
C GLY A 182 -13.55 -24.67 17.03
N PRO A 183 -13.93 -25.26 15.87
CA PRO A 183 -14.22 -24.53 14.64
C PRO A 183 -15.34 -23.50 14.74
N ARG A 184 -16.27 -23.66 15.69
CA ARG A 184 -17.31 -22.66 15.95
C ARG A 184 -16.71 -21.36 16.49
N SER A 185 -15.69 -21.44 17.34
CA SER A 185 -14.98 -20.25 17.83
C SER A 185 -14.18 -19.55 16.72
N TRP A 186 -13.65 -20.30 15.75
CA TRP A 186 -12.99 -19.70 14.57
C TRP A 186 -13.99 -18.99 13.65
N LEU A 187 -15.19 -19.54 13.49
CA LEU A 187 -16.27 -18.89 12.76
C LEU A 187 -16.73 -17.61 13.48
N ASP A 188 -16.91 -17.65 14.79
CA ASP A 188 -17.29 -16.47 15.58
C ASP A 188 -16.20 -15.39 15.53
N ALA A 189 -14.92 -15.77 15.61
CA ALA A 189 -13.79 -14.84 15.47
C ALA A 189 -13.71 -14.22 14.07
N HIS A 190 -13.90 -15.02 13.02
CA HIS A 190 -13.93 -14.54 11.64
C HIS A 190 -15.11 -13.57 11.43
N ASN A 191 -16.31 -13.90 11.90
CA ASN A 191 -17.48 -13.05 11.80
C ASN A 191 -17.30 -11.73 12.57
N ALA A 192 -16.81 -11.78 13.81
CA ALA A 192 -16.63 -10.60 14.64
C ALA A 192 -15.59 -9.64 14.04
N SER A 193 -14.44 -10.17 13.59
CA SER A 193 -13.41 -9.36 12.93
C SER A 193 -13.87 -8.84 11.57
N ALA A 194 -14.64 -9.62 10.81
CA ALA A 194 -15.19 -9.18 9.53
C ALA A 194 -16.19 -8.03 9.68
N VAL A 195 -17.14 -8.10 10.61
CA VAL A 195 -18.14 -7.03 10.81
C VAL A 195 -17.47 -5.73 11.25
N LEU A 196 -16.59 -5.81 12.26
CA LEU A 196 -15.94 -4.64 12.82
C LEU A 196 -15.02 -3.94 11.79
N ALA A 197 -14.36 -4.72 10.94
CA ALA A 197 -13.47 -4.18 9.90
C ALA A 197 -14.19 -3.84 8.58
N LEU A 198 -15.46 -4.26 8.38
CA LEU A 198 -16.10 -4.25 7.06
C LEU A 198 -16.05 -2.89 6.34
N PRO A 199 -16.42 -1.75 6.98
CA PRO A 199 -16.38 -0.46 6.30
C PRO A 199 -14.97 -0.07 5.88
N PHE A 200 -14.00 -0.31 6.76
CA PHE A 200 -12.59 -0.07 6.48
C PHE A 200 -12.07 -0.96 5.35
N LEU A 201 -12.41 -2.26 5.35
CA LEU A 201 -11.96 -3.20 4.32
C LEU A 201 -12.53 -2.89 2.94
N PHE A 202 -13.80 -2.49 2.85
CA PHE A 202 -14.37 -2.02 1.59
C PHE A 202 -13.66 -0.77 1.09
N MET A 203 -13.51 0.24 1.97
CA MET A 203 -12.87 1.50 1.63
C MET A 203 -11.42 1.29 1.18
N ILE A 204 -10.62 0.52 1.93
CA ILE A 204 -9.19 0.39 1.66
C ILE A 204 -8.90 -0.42 0.39
N VAL A 205 -9.67 -1.48 0.12
CA VAL A 205 -9.51 -2.31 -1.08
C VAL A 205 -9.98 -1.55 -2.32
N TYR A 206 -11.12 -0.86 -2.23
CA TYR A 206 -11.64 -0.08 -3.34
C TYR A 206 -10.71 1.09 -3.68
N SER A 207 -10.27 1.84 -2.68
CA SER A 207 -9.32 2.94 -2.88
C SER A 207 -7.97 2.46 -3.44
N GLY A 208 -7.49 1.28 -3.04
CA GLY A 208 -6.26 0.70 -3.58
C GLY A 208 -6.34 0.36 -5.08
N LEU A 209 -7.50 -0.12 -5.54
CA LEU A 209 -7.78 -0.30 -6.97
C LEU A 209 -7.93 1.03 -7.70
N ALA A 210 -8.60 1.99 -7.04
CA ALA A 210 -8.86 3.32 -7.58
C ALA A 210 -7.59 4.14 -7.81
N ILE A 211 -6.49 3.91 -7.10
CA ILE A 211 -5.21 4.62 -7.36
C ILE A 211 -4.68 4.35 -8.77
N PHE A 212 -4.87 3.15 -9.29
CA PHE A 212 -4.30 2.72 -10.57
C PHE A 212 -5.36 2.45 -11.64
N TYR A 213 -6.49 3.16 -11.58
CA TYR A 213 -7.66 2.91 -12.44
C TYR A 213 -7.33 2.91 -13.93
N THR A 214 -6.53 3.86 -14.42
CA THR A 214 -6.14 3.93 -15.84
C THR A 214 -5.27 2.77 -16.29
N SER A 215 -4.49 2.19 -15.37
CA SER A 215 -3.66 1.02 -15.65
C SER A 215 -4.50 -0.24 -15.74
N TYR A 216 -5.45 -0.43 -14.80
CA TYR A 216 -6.32 -1.60 -14.78
C TYR A 216 -7.45 -1.54 -15.81
N LEU A 217 -7.97 -0.36 -16.13
CA LEU A 217 -9.07 -0.15 -17.08
C LEU A 217 -8.71 0.98 -18.06
N PRO A 218 -7.90 0.70 -19.10
CA PRO A 218 -7.51 1.70 -20.09
C PRO A 218 -8.59 2.02 -21.13
N ALA A 219 -9.67 1.23 -21.20
CA ALA A 219 -10.71 1.37 -22.23
C ALA A 219 -11.46 2.72 -22.19
N PRO A 220 -11.87 3.26 -21.02
CA PRO A 220 -12.43 4.62 -20.91
C PRO A 220 -11.52 5.70 -21.51
N LEU A 221 -10.24 5.72 -21.10
CA LEU A 221 -9.25 6.67 -21.58
C LEU A 221 -9.08 6.59 -23.10
N ARG A 222 -8.91 5.38 -23.64
CA ARG A 222 -8.75 5.14 -25.08
C ARG A 222 -10.02 5.49 -25.86
N ALA A 223 -11.19 5.34 -25.25
CA ALA A 223 -12.45 5.71 -25.88
C ALA A 223 -12.58 7.24 -26.03
N ALA A 224 -12.25 8.00 -24.99
CA ALA A 224 -12.36 9.46 -25.01
C ALA A 224 -11.20 10.17 -25.75
N TYR A 225 -9.95 9.73 -25.55
CA TYR A 225 -8.76 10.44 -26.04
C TYR A 225 -8.06 9.75 -27.21
N GLY A 226 -8.47 8.53 -27.58
CA GLY A 226 -7.84 7.73 -28.64
C GLY A 226 -6.65 6.88 -28.15
N PRO A 227 -6.02 6.10 -29.04
CA PRO A 227 -4.94 5.16 -28.70
C PRO A 227 -3.53 5.76 -28.69
N GLY A 228 -3.37 7.05 -28.99
CA GLY A 228 -2.06 7.71 -29.10
C GLY A 228 -1.28 7.75 -27.79
N GLU A 229 0.06 7.81 -27.87
CA GLU A 229 0.94 7.89 -26.69
C GLU A 229 0.74 9.18 -25.87
N ASP A 230 0.24 10.24 -26.51
CA ASP A 230 -0.07 11.53 -25.91
C ASP A 230 -1.42 11.56 -25.17
N ALA A 231 -2.27 10.55 -25.36
CA ALA A 231 -3.65 10.52 -24.85
C ALA A 231 -3.70 10.66 -23.32
N TYR A 232 -2.81 9.95 -22.60
CA TYR A 232 -2.72 10.07 -21.15
C TYR A 232 -2.25 11.46 -20.72
N GLY A 233 -1.35 12.09 -21.47
CA GLY A 233 -0.88 13.45 -21.20
C GLY A 233 -1.99 14.49 -21.35
N ARG A 234 -2.79 14.40 -22.43
CA ARG A 234 -3.96 15.26 -22.65
C ARG A 234 -5.02 15.07 -21.57
N PHE A 235 -5.33 13.83 -21.23
CA PHE A 235 -6.25 13.50 -20.14
C PHE A 235 -5.82 14.11 -18.80
N GLN A 236 -4.56 13.94 -18.40
CA GLN A 236 -4.06 14.50 -17.14
C GLN A 236 -4.00 16.02 -17.15
N ALA A 237 -3.74 16.64 -18.31
CA ALA A 237 -3.71 18.09 -18.45
C ALA A 237 -5.11 18.71 -18.34
N GLU A 238 -6.14 18.02 -18.85
CA GLU A 238 -7.54 18.43 -18.74
C GLU A 238 -8.11 18.16 -17.35
N LEU A 239 -7.71 17.05 -16.70
CA LEU A 239 -8.13 16.73 -15.34
C LEU A 239 -7.52 17.67 -14.29
N ALA A 240 -6.30 18.16 -14.52
CA ALA A 240 -5.64 19.08 -13.60
C ALA A 240 -6.23 20.49 -13.74
N ASP A 241 -7.08 20.90 -12.82
CA ASP A 241 -7.67 22.26 -12.75
C ASP A 241 -6.62 23.39 -12.72
N GLN A 242 -5.36 23.07 -12.40
CA GLN A 242 -4.23 23.99 -12.47
C GLN A 242 -3.07 23.34 -13.22
N ALA A 243 -2.80 23.82 -14.44
CA ALA A 243 -1.65 23.39 -15.22
C ALA A 243 -0.36 23.58 -14.40
N PRO A 244 0.53 22.56 -14.34
CA PRO A 244 1.88 22.77 -13.81
C PRO A 244 2.53 23.92 -14.61
N PRO A 245 3.37 24.76 -13.97
CA PRO A 245 3.98 25.87 -14.67
C PRO A 245 4.74 25.30 -15.87
N PRO A 246 4.62 25.92 -17.06
CA PRO A 246 5.31 25.43 -18.23
C PRO A 246 6.79 25.35 -17.91
N ARG A 247 7.35 24.15 -17.95
CA ARG A 247 8.79 23.96 -17.79
C ARG A 247 9.47 24.79 -18.86
N ARG A 248 10.11 25.88 -18.47
CA ARG A 248 10.87 26.70 -19.40
C ARG A 248 11.90 25.81 -20.06
N LYS A 249 11.90 25.80 -21.40
CA LYS A 249 12.92 25.06 -22.14
C LYS A 249 14.27 25.65 -21.79
N ARG A 250 15.27 24.79 -21.67
CA ARG A 250 16.64 25.19 -21.37
C ARG A 250 17.09 26.23 -22.40
N SER A 251 17.53 27.40 -21.92
CA SER A 251 17.96 28.49 -22.80
C SER A 251 19.38 28.26 -23.34
N GLY A 252 20.20 27.49 -22.62
CA GLY A 252 21.62 27.31 -22.91
C GLY A 252 22.50 28.49 -22.48
N GLN A 253 21.89 29.59 -21.99
CA GLN A 253 22.60 30.76 -21.50
C GLN A 253 22.92 30.58 -20.02
N VAL A 254 24.17 30.89 -19.64
CA VAL A 254 24.62 30.79 -18.25
C VAL A 254 24.05 31.95 -17.44
N ALA A 255 23.45 31.66 -16.28
CA ALA A 255 22.95 32.67 -15.35
C ALA A 255 23.26 32.29 -13.89
N VAL A 256 23.30 33.32 -13.04
CA VAL A 256 23.57 33.17 -11.60
C VAL A 256 22.25 33.00 -10.85
N LEU A 257 22.24 32.09 -9.87
CA LEU A 257 21.09 31.85 -9.01
C LEU A 257 20.85 33.04 -8.07
N HIS A 258 19.62 33.54 -8.04
CA HIS A 258 19.17 34.53 -7.07
C HIS A 258 19.33 34.00 -5.62
N PRO A 259 19.73 34.84 -4.64
CA PRO A 259 19.81 34.42 -3.24
C PRO A 259 18.55 33.70 -2.76
N LEU A 260 18.74 32.51 -2.14
CA LEU A 260 17.63 31.62 -1.77
C LEU A 260 16.87 32.06 -0.51
N ALA A 261 17.56 32.71 0.44
CA ALA A 261 16.96 33.10 1.71
C ALA A 261 15.78 34.10 1.54
N PRO A 262 15.87 35.15 0.71
CA PRO A 262 14.72 36.01 0.41
C PRO A 262 13.55 35.27 -0.23
N LEU A 263 13.81 34.36 -1.17
CA LEU A 263 12.75 33.58 -1.84
C LEU A 263 12.03 32.64 -0.86
N LEU A 264 12.80 32.02 0.04
CA LEU A 264 12.27 31.20 1.12
C LEU A 264 11.36 32.02 2.02
N GLN A 265 11.84 33.17 2.52
CA GLN A 265 11.05 34.04 3.39
C GLN A 265 9.77 34.53 2.70
N GLN A 266 9.86 34.95 1.44
CA GLN A 266 8.70 35.38 0.66
C GLN A 266 7.67 34.25 0.51
N ALA A 267 8.12 33.03 0.20
CA ALA A 267 7.23 31.88 0.08
C ALA A 267 6.53 31.52 1.40
N GLU A 268 7.24 31.58 2.52
CA GLU A 268 6.67 31.32 3.84
C GLU A 268 5.62 32.36 4.21
N MET A 269 5.86 33.64 3.91
CA MET A 269 4.88 34.72 4.08
C MET A 269 3.66 34.51 3.18
N THR A 270 3.85 34.19 1.89
CA THR A 270 2.74 33.96 0.94
C THR A 270 1.90 32.76 1.33
N THR A 271 2.54 31.65 1.73
CA THR A 271 1.83 30.39 2.02
C THR A 271 1.27 30.31 3.44
N GLY A 272 1.77 31.16 4.35
CA GLY A 272 1.47 31.14 5.78
C GLY A 272 2.00 29.89 6.48
N ARG A 273 2.97 29.18 5.89
CA ARG A 273 3.55 27.94 6.44
C ARG A 273 5.07 27.93 6.26
N PRO A 274 5.83 27.32 7.20
CA PRO A 274 7.26 27.13 7.00
C PRO A 274 7.51 26.24 5.79
N ALA A 275 8.62 26.43 5.08
CA ALA A 275 8.94 25.55 3.96
C ALA A 275 9.52 24.21 4.42
N GLN A 276 9.26 23.17 3.63
CA GLN A 276 9.87 21.86 3.82
C GLN A 276 10.97 21.55 2.81
N MET A 277 10.91 22.17 1.63
CA MET A 277 11.80 21.83 0.53
C MET A 277 11.95 23.00 -0.43
N LEU A 278 13.19 23.23 -0.89
CA LEU A 278 13.47 24.02 -2.08
C LEU A 278 13.91 23.09 -3.21
N LEU A 279 13.40 23.35 -4.41
CA LEU A 279 13.85 22.70 -5.64
C LEU A 279 14.30 23.77 -6.63
N VAL A 280 15.57 23.71 -7.02
CA VAL A 280 16.11 24.52 -8.13
C VAL A 280 16.10 23.66 -9.38
N GLU A 281 15.31 24.04 -10.38
CA GLU A 281 15.27 23.38 -11.68
C GLU A 281 16.21 24.07 -12.66
N GLN A 282 16.95 23.28 -13.45
CA GLN A 282 17.93 23.79 -14.43
C GLN A 282 18.96 24.77 -13.83
N PRO A 283 19.65 24.38 -12.73
CA PRO A 283 20.62 25.24 -12.08
C PRO A 283 21.72 25.71 -13.05
N GLY A 284 22.00 27.02 -13.02
CA GLY A 284 23.02 27.66 -13.86
C GLY A 284 22.54 28.07 -15.26
N ASP A 285 21.27 27.85 -15.62
CA ASP A 285 20.67 28.29 -16.89
C ASP A 285 19.82 29.56 -16.71
N ALA A 286 19.70 30.40 -17.73
CA ALA A 286 18.80 31.57 -17.67
C ALA A 286 17.31 31.20 -17.56
N ALA A 287 16.94 29.96 -17.88
CA ALA A 287 15.60 29.40 -17.67
C ALA A 287 15.40 28.80 -16.26
N MET A 288 16.35 28.98 -15.34
CA MET A 288 16.32 28.44 -13.99
C MET A 288 15.07 28.90 -13.21
N ALA A 289 14.49 27.98 -12.44
CA ALA A 289 13.32 28.25 -11.62
C ALA A 289 13.53 27.67 -10.21
N VAL A 290 13.07 28.39 -9.20
CA VAL A 290 13.11 27.95 -7.80
C VAL A 290 11.69 27.66 -7.35
N ARG A 291 11.43 26.46 -6.86
CA ARG A 291 10.15 26.12 -6.23
C ARG A 291 10.35 25.92 -4.74
N VAL A 292 9.60 26.67 -3.95
CA VAL A 292 9.52 26.50 -2.50
C VAL A 292 8.24 25.76 -2.19
N ILE A 293 8.36 24.61 -1.53
CA ILE A 293 7.24 23.77 -1.13
C ILE A 293 7.02 23.96 0.37
N GLY A 294 5.82 24.43 0.74
CA GLY A 294 5.38 24.58 2.11
C GLY A 294 5.26 23.23 2.84
N ARG A 295 5.53 23.24 4.13
CA ARG A 295 5.35 22.09 5.01
C ARG A 295 3.87 21.68 5.05
N ALA A 296 3.62 20.39 4.91
CA ALA A 296 2.31 19.83 5.22
C ALA A 296 2.16 19.74 6.74
N ASP A 297 1.11 20.33 7.30
CA ASP A 297 0.78 20.14 8.71
C ASP A 297 0.02 18.82 8.86
N GLU A 298 0.68 17.77 9.35
CA GLU A 298 0.05 16.45 9.51
C GLU A 298 -1.16 16.49 10.46
N GLY A 299 -1.20 17.42 11.43
CA GLY A 299 -2.25 17.46 12.45
C GLY A 299 -3.56 18.07 11.97
N THR A 300 -3.50 19.02 11.03
CA THR A 300 -4.66 19.76 10.51
C THR A 300 -4.99 19.42 9.06
N ARG A 301 -4.30 18.43 8.47
CA ARG A 301 -4.47 18.05 7.07
C ARG A 301 -5.87 17.49 6.81
N GLY A 302 -6.64 18.20 6.00
CA GLY A 302 -7.90 17.73 5.43
C GLY A 302 -7.70 16.68 4.32
N LEU A 303 -8.79 16.03 3.92
CA LEU A 303 -8.80 15.02 2.84
C LEU A 303 -8.30 15.59 1.51
N ASN A 304 -8.50 16.89 1.27
CA ASN A 304 -8.06 17.59 0.07
C ASN A 304 -7.22 18.84 0.42
N ASP A 305 -6.08 18.65 1.08
CA ASP A 305 -5.08 19.72 1.30
C ASP A 305 -3.95 19.59 0.26
N PRO A 306 -4.02 20.35 -0.86
CA PRO A 306 -2.98 20.34 -1.88
C PRO A 306 -1.66 20.91 -1.33
N LYS A 307 -0.57 20.65 -2.06
CA LYS A 307 0.73 21.23 -1.71
C LYS A 307 0.66 22.75 -1.90
N ARG A 308 1.16 23.50 -0.92
CA ARG A 308 1.38 24.94 -1.04
C ARG A 308 2.74 25.14 -1.69
N ILE A 309 2.77 25.67 -2.90
CA ILE A 309 4.00 25.83 -3.69
C ILE A 309 4.08 27.26 -4.19
N VAL A 310 5.24 27.89 -4.03
CA VAL A 310 5.54 29.16 -4.69
C VAL A 310 6.70 28.94 -5.65
N GLY A 311 6.46 29.24 -6.92
CA GLY A 311 7.46 29.19 -7.98
C GLY A 311 8.02 30.57 -8.25
N PHE A 312 9.34 30.68 -8.33
CA PHE A 312 10.08 31.91 -8.61
C PHE A 312 10.96 31.73 -9.84
N ASP A 313 11.21 32.84 -10.51
CA ASP A 313 12.29 32.98 -11.46
C ASP A 313 13.62 32.84 -10.72
N GLY A 314 14.46 31.91 -11.15
CA GLY A 314 15.73 31.63 -10.47
C GLY A 314 16.81 32.67 -10.70
N VAL A 315 16.62 33.62 -11.63
CA VAL A 315 17.57 34.70 -11.94
C VAL A 315 17.09 36.01 -11.34
N THR A 316 15.83 36.38 -11.59
CA THR A 316 15.29 37.68 -11.14
C THR A 316 14.64 37.62 -9.75
N GLY A 317 14.29 36.44 -9.27
CA GLY A 317 13.52 36.27 -8.03
C GLY A 317 12.03 36.61 -8.16
N ALA A 318 11.53 36.95 -9.35
CA ALA A 318 10.12 37.28 -9.56
C ALA A 318 9.22 36.06 -9.33
N VAL A 319 8.07 36.25 -8.69
CA VAL A 319 7.07 35.18 -8.51
C VAL A 319 6.47 34.80 -9.85
N LEU A 320 6.56 33.53 -10.21
CA LEU A 320 5.99 32.97 -11.42
C LEU A 320 4.62 32.35 -11.19
N GLN A 321 4.45 31.71 -10.05
CA GLN A 321 3.23 30.99 -9.72
C GLN A 321 3.08 30.85 -8.21
N VAL A 322 1.85 31.00 -7.74
CA VAL A 322 1.45 30.64 -6.38
C VAL A 322 0.38 29.56 -6.50
N GLN A 323 0.68 28.37 -5.99
CA GLN A 323 -0.26 27.27 -5.89
C GLN A 323 -0.69 27.11 -4.43
N MET A 324 -1.95 27.43 -4.17
CA MET A 324 -2.59 27.34 -2.85
C MET A 324 -4.04 26.86 -3.02
N PRO A 325 -4.61 26.18 -2.01
CA PRO A 325 -6.03 25.82 -2.05
C PRO A 325 -6.89 27.08 -2.18
N ALA A 326 -7.78 27.11 -3.17
CA ALA A 326 -8.75 28.19 -3.33
C ALA A 326 -9.87 28.02 -2.28
N PRO A 327 -10.14 29.04 -1.43
CA PRO A 327 -11.27 29.00 -0.52
C PRO A 327 -12.58 28.92 -1.33
N GLY A 328 -13.40 27.89 -1.09
CA GLY A 328 -14.72 27.74 -1.71
C GLY A 328 -14.74 27.17 -3.13
N ALA A 329 -13.68 26.49 -3.58
CA ALA A 329 -13.72 25.72 -4.83
C ALA A 329 -14.90 24.72 -4.82
N ALA A 330 -15.62 24.64 -5.93
CA ALA A 330 -16.73 23.70 -6.09
C ALA A 330 -16.20 22.26 -6.08
N PHE A 331 -17.00 21.33 -5.54
CA PHE A 331 -16.66 19.90 -5.52
C PHE A 331 -16.59 19.36 -6.95
N ALA A 332 -15.38 19.00 -7.40
CA ALA A 332 -15.10 18.47 -8.73
C ALA A 332 -14.94 16.94 -8.71
N ALA A 333 -14.94 16.28 -9.87
CA ALA A 333 -14.71 14.83 -9.91
C ALA A 333 -13.27 14.46 -9.51
N GLU A 334 -12.29 15.33 -9.74
CA GLU A 334 -10.91 15.18 -9.26
C GLU A 334 -10.87 15.01 -7.72
N ASP A 335 -11.74 15.72 -6.99
CA ASP A 335 -11.81 15.65 -5.53
C ASP A 335 -12.21 14.25 -5.03
N ILE A 336 -12.97 13.49 -5.83
CA ILE A 336 -13.32 12.10 -5.50
C ILE A 336 -12.06 11.24 -5.53
N HIS A 337 -11.25 11.35 -6.58
CA HIS A 337 -10.01 10.58 -6.70
C HIS A 337 -8.99 11.01 -5.65
N ALA A 338 -8.80 12.32 -5.45
CA ALA A 338 -7.94 12.86 -4.41
C ALA A 338 -8.37 12.40 -3.01
N THR A 339 -9.67 12.32 -2.74
CA THR A 339 -10.22 11.78 -1.49
C THR A 339 -9.92 10.29 -1.35
N LEU A 340 -10.11 9.49 -2.40
CA LEU A 340 -9.77 8.06 -2.38
C LEU A 340 -8.28 7.84 -2.13
N GLU A 341 -7.40 8.63 -2.76
CA GLU A 341 -5.97 8.59 -2.48
C GLU A 341 -5.67 8.98 -1.03
N ALA A 342 -6.26 10.07 -0.53
CA ALA A 342 -6.05 10.53 0.85
C ALA A 342 -6.51 9.50 1.88
N LEU A 343 -7.66 8.86 1.62
CA LEU A 343 -8.16 7.73 2.39
C LEU A 343 -7.17 6.57 2.36
N HIS A 344 -6.74 6.11 1.19
CA HIS A 344 -5.84 4.97 1.09
C HIS A 344 -4.48 5.20 1.76
N PHE A 345 -3.88 6.37 1.54
CA PHE A 345 -2.57 6.72 2.08
C PHE A 345 -2.62 7.24 3.53
N ALA A 346 -3.81 7.32 4.15
CA ALA A 346 -4.02 7.87 5.49
C ALA A 346 -3.35 9.26 5.67
N ARG A 347 -3.48 10.14 4.67
CA ARG A 347 -2.82 11.45 4.63
C ARG A 347 -3.58 12.55 5.37
N PHE A 348 -4.60 12.21 6.14
CA PHE A 348 -5.50 13.15 6.83
C PHE A 348 -5.64 12.79 8.31
N GLY A 349 -6.08 13.75 9.13
CA GLY A 349 -6.42 13.52 10.55
C GLY A 349 -5.26 13.10 11.47
N GLY A 350 -4.01 13.31 11.02
CA GLY A 350 -2.80 13.16 11.83
C GLY A 350 -2.58 11.78 12.45
N TRP A 351 -1.96 11.78 13.62
CA TRP A 351 -1.54 10.56 14.32
C TRP A 351 -2.71 9.68 14.76
N THR A 352 -3.85 10.28 15.12
CA THR A 352 -5.05 9.53 15.53
C THR A 352 -5.53 8.63 14.40
N VAL A 353 -5.64 9.16 13.18
CA VAL A 353 -6.03 8.39 12.00
C VAL A 353 -4.97 7.34 11.66
N LYS A 354 -3.68 7.67 11.74
CA LYS A 354 -2.60 6.69 11.51
C LYS A 354 -2.74 5.47 12.45
N TRP A 355 -2.99 5.68 13.74
CA TRP A 355 -3.21 4.59 14.70
C TRP A 355 -4.52 3.84 14.47
N LEU A 356 -5.61 4.52 14.10
CA LEU A 356 -6.86 3.85 13.74
C LEU A 356 -6.65 2.92 12.54
N TYR A 357 -5.99 3.41 11.48
CA TYR A 357 -5.63 2.62 10.30
C TYR A 357 -4.72 1.45 10.65
N PHE A 358 -3.80 1.65 11.58
CA PHE A 358 -2.94 0.59 12.08
C PHE A 358 -3.75 -0.55 12.71
N PHE A 359 -4.61 -0.24 13.68
CA PHE A 359 -5.43 -1.26 14.34
C PHE A 359 -6.46 -1.89 13.40
N SER A 360 -7.07 -1.11 12.49
CA SER A 360 -7.97 -1.64 11.46
C SER A 360 -7.25 -2.55 10.47
N GLY A 361 -6.02 -2.23 10.09
CA GLY A 361 -5.17 -3.06 9.24
C GLY A 361 -4.75 -4.38 9.90
N LEU A 362 -4.40 -4.35 11.20
CA LEU A 362 -4.16 -5.57 11.98
C LEU A 362 -5.43 -6.43 12.10
N LEU A 363 -6.58 -5.80 12.32
CA LEU A 363 -7.87 -6.50 12.35
C LEU A 363 -8.20 -7.13 11.00
N GLY A 364 -7.90 -6.45 9.88
CA GLY A 364 -7.99 -7.01 8.53
C GLY A 364 -7.07 -8.21 8.33
N THR A 365 -5.81 -8.11 8.77
CA THR A 365 -4.84 -9.23 8.76
C THR A 365 -5.38 -10.42 9.54
N ALA A 366 -5.93 -10.17 10.74
CA ALA A 366 -6.53 -11.20 11.59
C ALA A 366 -7.80 -11.82 10.96
N MET A 367 -8.64 -11.02 10.29
CA MET A 367 -9.83 -11.52 9.59
C MET A 367 -9.45 -12.51 8.48
N VAL A 368 -8.44 -12.19 7.67
CA VAL A 368 -7.94 -13.08 6.60
C VAL A 368 -7.28 -14.33 7.21
N ALA A 369 -6.44 -14.16 8.23
CA ALA A 369 -5.78 -15.26 8.93
C ALA A 369 -6.79 -16.22 9.57
N THR A 370 -7.82 -15.71 10.25
CA THR A 370 -8.88 -16.55 10.84
C THR A 370 -9.67 -17.29 9.78
N GLY A 371 -9.90 -16.72 8.60
CA GLY A 371 -10.55 -17.40 7.47
C GLY A 371 -9.78 -18.62 6.95
N THR A 372 -8.47 -18.48 6.74
CA THR A 372 -7.60 -19.59 6.29
C THR A 372 -7.45 -20.69 7.36
N LEU A 373 -7.40 -20.31 8.63
CA LEU A 373 -7.38 -21.23 9.77
C LEU A 373 -8.73 -21.96 9.94
N LEU A 374 -9.85 -21.26 9.78
CA LEU A 374 -11.20 -21.85 9.82
C LEU A 374 -11.36 -22.93 8.74
N PHE A 375 -10.89 -22.66 7.52
CA PHE A 375 -10.88 -23.65 6.44
C PHE A 375 -10.12 -24.91 6.88
N SER A 376 -8.90 -24.75 7.40
CA SER A 376 -8.05 -25.85 7.85
C SER A 376 -8.69 -26.65 8.99
N ALA A 377 -9.28 -25.96 9.98
CA ALA A 377 -9.94 -26.57 11.13
C ALA A 377 -11.17 -27.40 10.72
N LYS A 378 -11.98 -26.89 9.79
CA LYS A 378 -13.17 -27.58 9.27
C LYS A 378 -12.79 -28.87 8.51
N ARG A 379 -11.72 -28.81 7.72
CA ARG A 379 -11.23 -29.97 6.93
C ARG A 379 -10.53 -31.02 7.77
N ARG A 380 -9.92 -30.63 8.90
CA ARG A 380 -9.37 -31.57 9.88
C ARG A 380 -10.47 -32.39 10.56
N GLN A 381 -11.65 -31.82 10.80
CA GLN A 381 -12.79 -32.54 11.40
C GLN A 381 -13.55 -33.41 10.39
N LYS A 382 -13.62 -32.99 9.13
CA LYS A 382 -14.34 -33.73 8.07
C LYS A 382 -13.53 -33.68 6.78
N SER A 383 -12.63 -34.64 6.61
CA SER A 383 -11.93 -34.87 5.35
C SER A 383 -12.91 -35.47 4.35
N LEU A 384 -13.11 -34.81 3.22
CA LEU A 384 -14.00 -35.31 2.15
C LEU A 384 -13.23 -36.05 1.05
N GLY A 385 -11.93 -36.35 1.26
CA GLY A 385 -11.11 -37.02 0.24
C GLY A 385 -11.09 -36.29 -1.11
N GLU A 386 -11.22 -34.95 -1.09
CA GLU A 386 -11.51 -34.13 -2.28
C GLU A 386 -10.43 -34.24 -3.37
N PHE A 387 -9.22 -34.59 -2.96
CA PHE A 387 -8.05 -34.75 -3.82
C PHE A 387 -7.54 -36.21 -3.86
N GLY A 388 -8.37 -37.18 -3.46
CA GLY A 388 -8.00 -38.59 -3.43
C GLY A 388 -6.77 -38.83 -2.52
N VAL A 389 -5.80 -39.61 -3.02
CA VAL A 389 -4.60 -40.04 -2.28
C VAL A 389 -3.70 -38.88 -1.81
N VAL A 390 -3.72 -37.73 -2.49
CA VAL A 390 -2.88 -36.57 -2.13
C VAL A 390 -3.55 -35.61 -1.14
N THR A 391 -4.78 -35.89 -0.68
CA THR A 391 -5.53 -35.00 0.22
C THR A 391 -4.73 -34.61 1.47
N GLY A 392 -4.00 -35.57 2.07
CA GLY A 392 -3.16 -35.31 3.23
C GLY A 392 -2.01 -34.34 2.95
N GLN A 393 -1.36 -34.46 1.79
CA GLN A 393 -0.28 -33.58 1.36
C GLN A 393 -0.77 -32.16 1.11
N VAL A 394 -1.94 -32.00 0.47
CA VAL A 394 -2.57 -30.69 0.24
C VAL A 394 -2.89 -30.00 1.56
N TYR A 395 -3.49 -30.72 2.52
CA TYR A 395 -3.81 -30.14 3.84
C TYR A 395 -2.55 -29.79 4.62
N ARG A 396 -1.48 -30.58 4.49
CA ARG A 396 -0.18 -30.24 5.06
C ARG A 396 0.40 -28.97 4.43
N ALA A 397 0.34 -28.83 3.11
CA ALA A 397 0.79 -27.63 2.41
C ALA A 397 0.02 -26.39 2.87
N VAL A 398 -1.31 -26.48 3.02
CA VAL A 398 -2.14 -25.40 3.55
C VAL A 398 -1.73 -25.00 4.98
N GLU A 399 -1.46 -25.98 5.86
CA GLU A 399 -0.99 -25.70 7.23
C GLU A 399 0.36 -24.97 7.23
N VAL A 400 1.30 -25.41 6.40
CA VAL A 400 2.62 -24.79 6.24
C VAL A 400 2.50 -23.36 5.73
N LEU A 401 1.68 -23.13 4.70
CA LEU A 401 1.44 -21.81 4.14
C LEU A 401 0.73 -20.88 5.12
N ASN A 402 -0.17 -21.39 5.95
CA ASN A 402 -0.80 -20.58 7.01
C ASN A 402 0.24 -20.08 8.03
N VAL A 403 1.17 -20.93 8.47
CA VAL A 403 2.23 -20.53 9.41
C VAL A 403 3.12 -19.45 8.77
N ALA A 404 3.60 -19.69 7.56
CA ALA A 404 4.49 -18.78 6.84
C ALA A 404 3.82 -17.44 6.48
N ALA A 405 2.55 -17.46 6.09
CA ALA A 405 1.81 -16.25 5.71
C ALA A 405 1.40 -15.39 6.91
N VAL A 406 1.12 -16.00 8.07
CA VAL A 406 0.62 -15.28 9.25
C VAL A 406 1.74 -14.87 10.20
N VAL A 407 2.60 -15.80 10.62
CA VAL A 407 3.69 -15.52 11.56
C VAL A 407 5.01 -15.33 10.83
N GLY A 408 5.23 -16.08 9.75
CA GLY A 408 6.45 -15.96 8.96
C GLY A 408 6.68 -14.57 8.40
N ILE A 409 5.63 -13.87 7.96
CA ILE A 409 5.74 -12.48 7.51
C ILE A 409 6.15 -11.52 8.64
N VAL A 410 5.72 -11.80 9.88
CA VAL A 410 6.11 -11.01 11.06
C VAL A 410 7.58 -11.25 11.41
N VAL A 411 8.03 -12.50 11.35
CA VAL A 411 9.45 -12.86 11.50
C VAL A 411 10.29 -12.17 10.43
N ALA A 412 9.87 -12.21 9.17
CA ALA A 412 10.55 -11.57 8.05
C ALA A 412 10.66 -10.05 8.24
N SER A 413 9.55 -9.39 8.60
CA SER A 413 9.54 -7.96 8.91
C SER A 413 10.46 -7.63 10.07
N ALA A 414 10.48 -8.42 11.16
CA ALA A 414 11.41 -8.17 12.27
C ALA A 414 12.87 -8.39 11.85
N ALA A 415 13.16 -9.43 11.06
CA ALA A 415 14.49 -9.70 10.51
C ALA A 415 14.98 -8.57 9.59
N TYR A 416 14.09 -7.87 8.87
CA TYR A 416 14.43 -6.68 8.09
C TYR A 416 15.01 -5.56 8.95
N PHE A 417 14.43 -5.28 10.13
CA PHE A 417 15.00 -4.31 11.07
C PHE A 417 16.36 -4.77 11.63
N TYR A 418 16.54 -6.08 11.84
CA TYR A 418 17.82 -6.64 12.27
C TYR A 418 18.88 -6.52 11.18
N GLY A 419 18.54 -6.83 9.92
CA GLY A 419 19.41 -6.62 8.77
C GLY A 419 19.88 -5.16 8.69
N ASN A 420 18.99 -4.21 8.95
CA ASN A 420 19.37 -2.80 9.01
C ASN A 420 20.39 -2.47 10.14
N ARG A 421 20.34 -3.13 11.29
CA ARG A 421 21.32 -2.87 12.36
C ARG A 421 22.63 -3.65 12.20
N LEU A 422 22.57 -4.85 11.64
CA LEU A 422 23.71 -5.78 11.55
C LEU A 422 24.52 -5.63 10.27
N LEU A 423 23.93 -5.18 9.16
CA LEU A 423 24.68 -4.93 7.92
C LEU A 423 25.58 -3.70 8.07
N PRO A 424 26.84 -3.74 7.62
CA PRO A 424 27.76 -2.59 7.66
C PRO A 424 27.15 -1.35 7.01
N ALA A 425 27.31 -0.19 7.63
CA ALA A 425 26.63 1.04 7.22
C ALA A 425 27.09 1.57 5.84
N ASP A 426 28.32 1.27 5.47
CA ASP A 426 29.03 1.67 4.25
C ASP A 426 28.93 0.62 3.11
N MET A 427 28.27 -0.53 3.35
CA MET A 427 28.15 -1.60 2.38
C MET A 427 27.49 -1.14 1.06
N PRO A 428 28.11 -1.36 -0.11
CA PRO A 428 27.48 -1.11 -1.40
C PRO A 428 26.21 -1.96 -1.57
N GLY A 429 25.13 -1.38 -2.10
CA GLY A 429 23.88 -2.11 -2.31
C GLY A 429 23.15 -2.54 -1.04
N ARG A 430 23.55 -2.00 0.14
CA ARG A 430 22.99 -2.36 1.45
C ARG A 430 21.47 -2.37 1.51
N ALA A 431 20.80 -1.37 0.94
CA ALA A 431 19.34 -1.30 0.95
C ALA A 431 18.69 -2.53 0.26
N GLY A 432 19.30 -3.06 -0.80
CA GLY A 432 18.88 -4.31 -1.43
C GLY A 432 19.18 -5.53 -0.55
N ALA A 433 20.32 -5.55 0.14
CA ALA A 433 20.67 -6.61 1.08
C ALA A 433 19.70 -6.69 2.28
N GLU A 434 19.19 -5.56 2.77
CA GLU A 434 18.12 -5.55 3.79
C GLU A 434 16.88 -6.32 3.30
N ILE A 435 16.47 -6.08 2.04
CA ILE A 435 15.33 -6.78 1.42
C ILE A 435 15.63 -8.28 1.24
N GLN A 436 16.87 -8.65 0.92
CA GLN A 436 17.27 -10.05 0.85
C GLN A 436 17.19 -10.73 2.22
N VAL A 437 17.56 -10.05 3.32
CA VAL A 437 17.37 -10.57 4.68
C VAL A 437 15.90 -10.83 4.98
N PHE A 438 15.01 -9.92 4.58
CA PHE A 438 13.56 -10.11 4.70
C PHE A 438 13.09 -11.39 3.97
N PHE A 439 13.43 -11.54 2.69
CA PHE A 439 13.00 -12.70 1.90
C PHE A 439 13.65 -14.00 2.36
N GLY A 440 14.94 -13.95 2.75
CA GLY A 440 15.65 -15.10 3.32
C GLY A 440 15.00 -15.59 4.60
N ALA A 441 14.64 -14.68 5.51
CA ALA A 441 13.91 -15.00 6.74
C ALA A 441 12.50 -15.57 6.44
N TRP A 442 11.83 -15.06 5.40
CA TRP A 442 10.50 -15.55 5.03
C TRP A 442 10.54 -16.97 4.43
N VAL A 443 11.50 -17.22 3.52
CA VAL A 443 11.75 -18.56 2.97
C VAL A 443 12.19 -19.52 4.08
N PHE A 444 13.06 -19.10 4.99
CA PHE A 444 13.44 -19.90 6.15
C PHE A 444 12.24 -20.24 7.03
N SER A 445 11.33 -19.29 7.27
CA SER A 445 10.08 -19.55 7.97
C SER A 445 9.22 -20.60 7.25
N LEU A 446 9.12 -20.55 5.91
CA LEU A 446 8.39 -21.54 5.14
C LEU A 446 9.01 -22.94 5.26
N VAL A 447 10.33 -23.04 5.07
CA VAL A 447 11.07 -24.31 5.20
C VAL A 447 10.94 -24.86 6.62
N HIS A 448 11.11 -24.02 7.63
CA HIS A 448 10.90 -24.39 9.03
C HIS A 448 9.49 -24.94 9.26
N ALA A 449 8.45 -24.27 8.75
CA ALA A 449 7.07 -24.73 8.89
C ALA A 449 6.84 -26.09 8.20
N ALA A 450 7.50 -26.34 7.06
CA ALA A 450 7.45 -27.62 6.36
C ALA A 450 8.09 -28.77 7.16
N LEU A 451 9.23 -28.50 7.82
CA LEU A 451 9.99 -29.49 8.58
C LEU A 451 9.45 -29.76 9.99
N ARG A 452 8.69 -28.83 10.58
CA ARG A 452 8.21 -28.94 11.97
C ARG A 452 6.74 -29.37 12.02
N PRO A 453 6.33 -30.18 13.02
CA PRO A 453 4.91 -30.42 13.29
C PRO A 453 4.17 -29.09 13.45
N GLY A 454 3.00 -28.92 12.82
CA GLY A 454 2.38 -27.60 12.63
C GLY A 454 2.23 -26.79 13.92
N ARG A 455 1.82 -27.44 15.02
CA ARG A 455 1.74 -26.77 16.33
C ARG A 455 3.09 -26.25 16.84
N ARG A 456 4.17 -27.03 16.70
CA ARG A 456 5.52 -26.60 17.09
C ARG A 456 5.97 -25.43 16.22
N ALA A 457 5.68 -25.50 14.91
CA ALA A 457 5.97 -24.40 13.99
C ALA A 457 5.32 -23.07 14.44
N TRP A 458 4.04 -23.08 14.83
CA TRP A 458 3.36 -21.90 15.39
C TRP A 458 4.06 -21.36 16.64
N VAL A 459 4.34 -22.22 17.63
CA VAL A 459 4.96 -21.78 18.89
C VAL A 459 6.37 -21.24 18.65
N GLU A 460 7.19 -21.96 17.90
CA GLU A 460 8.59 -21.62 17.63
C GLU A 460 8.71 -20.33 16.84
N GLN A 461 7.91 -20.14 15.77
CA GLN A 461 7.95 -18.90 15.01
C GLN A 461 7.36 -17.71 15.76
N SER A 462 6.29 -17.90 16.53
CA SER A 462 5.76 -16.81 17.38
C SER A 462 6.74 -16.43 18.48
N ALA A 463 7.44 -17.40 19.08
CA ALA A 463 8.49 -17.13 20.05
C ALA A 463 9.70 -16.43 19.40
N ALA A 464 10.13 -16.87 18.22
CA ALA A 464 11.20 -16.22 17.47
C ALA A 464 10.84 -14.77 17.11
N ALA A 465 9.63 -14.54 16.59
CA ALA A 465 9.13 -13.19 16.31
C ALA A 465 9.08 -12.33 17.58
N ALA A 466 8.63 -12.90 18.70
CA ALA A 466 8.61 -12.20 19.99
C ALA A 466 10.01 -11.80 20.44
N LEU A 467 10.99 -12.72 20.39
CA LEU A 467 12.38 -12.44 20.76
C LEU A 467 13.01 -11.37 19.86
N LEU A 468 12.79 -11.45 18.54
CA LEU A 468 13.28 -10.43 17.61
C LEU A 468 12.70 -9.05 17.95
N CYS A 469 11.38 -8.95 18.14
CA CYS A 469 10.73 -7.70 18.50
C CYS A 469 11.19 -7.13 19.85
N LEU A 470 11.32 -7.99 20.88
CA LEU A 470 11.76 -7.59 22.22
C LEU A 470 13.24 -7.20 22.26
N GLY A 471 14.08 -7.87 21.47
CA GLY A 471 15.51 -7.59 21.38
C GLY A 471 15.86 -6.38 20.52
N LEU A 472 14.90 -5.77 19.81
CA LEU A 472 15.17 -4.70 18.87
C LEU A 472 15.78 -3.43 19.52
N PRO A 473 15.28 -2.93 20.66
CA PRO A 473 15.89 -1.78 21.34
C PRO A 473 17.31 -2.08 21.84
N LEU A 474 17.54 -3.29 22.36
CA LEU A 474 18.86 -3.73 22.78
C LEU A 474 19.83 -3.77 21.60
N LEU A 475 19.41 -4.33 20.47
CA LEU A 475 20.20 -4.34 19.24
C LEU A 475 20.52 -2.92 18.76
N ASN A 476 19.54 -2.01 18.81
CA ASN A 476 19.73 -0.62 18.42
C ASN A 476 20.79 0.07 19.30
N HIS A 477 20.71 -0.16 20.61
CA HIS A 477 21.71 0.33 21.55
C HIS A 477 23.11 -0.22 21.22
N LEU A 478 23.26 -1.53 21.04
CA LEU A 478 24.56 -2.16 20.80
C LEU A 478 25.20 -1.77 19.45
N THR A 479 24.41 -1.38 18.45
CA THR A 479 24.90 -1.13 17.08
C THR A 479 24.90 0.34 16.64
N ALA A 480 24.08 1.18 17.28
CA ALA A 480 23.95 2.60 16.95
C ALA A 480 24.22 3.51 18.16
N GLY A 481 24.40 2.97 19.37
CA GLY A 481 24.58 3.77 20.59
C GLY A 481 23.35 4.59 20.98
N GLN A 482 22.19 4.31 20.38
CA GLN A 482 20.95 5.03 20.61
C GLN A 482 20.04 4.23 21.54
N TYR A 483 19.55 4.87 22.59
CA TYR A 483 18.70 4.26 23.61
C TYR A 483 17.29 4.82 23.54
N LEU A 484 16.32 4.01 23.95
CA LEU A 484 14.91 4.42 23.99
C LEU A 484 14.70 5.71 24.79
N ILE A 485 15.35 5.85 25.94
CA ILE A 485 15.22 7.01 26.84
C ILE A 485 15.80 8.28 26.19
N ASP A 486 16.91 8.17 25.46
CA ASP A 486 17.55 9.30 24.79
C ASP A 486 16.64 9.93 23.74
N TYR A 487 15.83 9.12 23.05
CA TYR A 487 14.84 9.65 22.12
C TYR A 487 13.84 10.57 22.83
N TRP A 488 13.35 10.19 24.00
CA TRP A 488 12.43 11.01 24.78
C TRP A 488 13.09 12.28 25.31
N LEU A 489 14.30 12.17 25.85
CA LEU A 489 15.08 13.31 26.34
C LEU A 489 15.44 14.28 25.20
N ALA A 490 15.65 13.78 23.98
CA ALA A 490 15.90 14.57 22.79
C ALA A 490 14.63 15.13 22.12
N GLY A 491 13.43 14.82 22.64
CA GLY A 491 12.16 15.20 22.01
C GLY A 491 11.82 14.42 20.73
N ASP A 492 12.54 13.33 20.44
CA ASP A 492 12.30 12.44 19.30
C ASP A 492 11.35 11.28 19.65
N GLY A 493 10.14 11.61 20.09
CA GLY A 493 9.13 10.62 20.45
C GLY A 493 8.75 9.66 19.30
N VAL A 494 9.00 10.03 18.04
CA VAL A 494 8.69 9.19 16.87
C VAL A 494 9.59 7.96 16.81
N ARG A 495 10.92 8.12 16.96
CA ARG A 495 11.84 6.97 17.00
C ARG A 495 11.59 6.10 18.23
N GLY A 496 11.31 6.72 19.39
CA GLY A 496 10.93 6.00 20.60
C GLY A 496 9.63 5.18 20.42
N ALA A 497 8.63 5.73 19.73
CA ALA A 497 7.38 5.03 19.45
C ALA A 497 7.56 3.77 18.60
N VAL A 498 8.52 3.75 17.66
CA VAL A 498 8.83 2.55 16.85
C VAL A 498 9.28 1.40 17.76
N GLU A 499 10.18 1.69 18.70
CA GLU A 499 10.67 0.69 19.65
C GLU A 499 9.61 0.25 20.65
N CYS A 500 8.83 1.18 21.21
CA CYS A 500 7.70 0.84 22.08
C CYS A 500 6.69 -0.06 21.37
N THR A 501 6.42 0.20 20.09
CA THR A 501 5.52 -0.62 19.28
C THR A 501 6.09 -2.01 19.05
N ALA A 502 7.39 -2.11 18.72
CA ALA A 502 8.08 -3.39 18.60
C ALA A 502 8.01 -4.20 19.91
N LEU A 503 8.27 -3.56 21.06
CA LEU A 503 8.15 -4.20 22.38
C LEU A 503 6.72 -4.72 22.64
N GLY A 504 5.70 -3.88 22.39
CA GLY A 504 4.30 -4.27 22.52
C GLY A 504 3.91 -5.47 21.65
N PHE A 505 4.37 -5.49 20.39
CA PHE A 505 4.21 -6.64 19.49
C PHE A 505 4.91 -7.88 20.02
N GLY A 506 6.13 -7.72 20.53
CA GLY A 506 6.92 -8.79 21.12
C GLY A 506 6.20 -9.46 22.29
N VAL A 507 5.64 -8.68 23.21
CA VAL A 507 4.83 -9.19 24.33
C VAL A 507 3.58 -9.90 23.83
N GLY A 508 2.87 -9.32 22.84
CA GLY A 508 1.69 -9.93 22.24
C GLY A 508 1.98 -11.30 21.60
N LEU A 509 3.08 -11.39 20.84
CA LEU A 509 3.54 -12.64 20.21
C LEU A 509 3.99 -13.68 21.23
N ALA A 510 4.66 -13.27 22.31
CA ALA A 510 5.00 -14.16 23.43
C ALA A 510 3.74 -14.73 24.10
N CYS A 511 2.72 -13.90 24.31
CA CYS A 511 1.43 -14.33 24.83
C CYS A 511 0.74 -15.34 23.90
N ILE A 512 0.79 -15.11 22.58
CA ILE A 512 0.27 -16.05 21.58
C ILE A 512 1.02 -17.39 21.66
N ALA A 513 2.36 -17.36 21.63
CA ALA A 513 3.19 -18.55 21.71
C ALA A 513 2.86 -19.37 22.97
N TRP A 514 2.77 -18.70 24.13
CA TRP A 514 2.40 -19.32 25.40
C TRP A 514 0.99 -19.92 25.40
N ARG A 515 -0.01 -19.20 24.86
CA ARG A 515 -1.39 -19.70 24.77
C ARG A 515 -1.50 -20.93 23.86
N VAL A 516 -0.83 -20.92 22.71
CA VAL A 516 -0.78 -22.07 21.79
C VAL A 516 -0.07 -23.26 22.44
N GLN A 517 1.01 -23.00 23.19
CA GLN A 517 1.77 -24.00 23.95
C GLN A 517 0.96 -24.61 25.12
N ARG A 518 0.07 -23.84 25.77
CA ARG A 518 -0.81 -24.38 26.83
C ARG A 518 -2.03 -25.11 26.28
N SER A 519 -2.63 -24.61 25.19
CA SER A 519 -3.88 -25.17 24.64
C SER A 519 -3.73 -26.60 24.12
N GLY A 520 -2.52 -27.01 23.72
CA GLY A 520 -2.24 -28.38 23.30
C GLY A 520 -1.99 -29.38 24.43
N ARG A 521 -1.99 -28.96 25.71
CA ARG A 521 -1.98 -29.90 26.85
C ARG A 521 -3.37 -30.48 27.15
N LYS A 522 -4.44 -29.82 26.71
CA LYS A 522 -5.80 -30.38 26.75
C LYS A 522 -6.01 -31.22 25.49
N ALA A 523 -5.54 -32.47 25.54
CA ALA A 523 -5.90 -33.45 24.52
C ALA A 523 -7.42 -33.62 24.54
N VAL A 524 -8.10 -33.16 23.49
CA VAL A 524 -9.45 -33.64 23.20
C VAL A 524 -9.27 -35.12 22.88
N PRO A 525 -9.98 -36.05 23.57
CA PRO A 525 -9.89 -37.46 23.26
C PRO A 525 -10.14 -37.62 21.77
N ALA A 526 -9.24 -38.33 21.08
CA ALA A 526 -9.45 -38.72 19.71
C ALA A 526 -10.71 -39.60 19.70
N GLN A 527 -11.88 -39.02 19.44
CA GLN A 527 -13.02 -39.80 19.02
C GLN A 527 -12.58 -40.51 17.74
N ARG A 528 -12.29 -41.81 17.87
CA ARG A 528 -12.28 -42.77 16.78
C ARG A 528 -13.66 -42.70 16.14
N THR A 529 -13.87 -41.76 15.22
CA THR A 529 -15.01 -41.82 14.33
C THR A 529 -14.73 -43.00 13.41
N ALA A 530 -15.47 -44.08 13.63
CA ALA A 530 -15.56 -45.19 12.69
C ALA A 530 -15.67 -44.62 11.28
N ALA A 531 -14.76 -45.06 10.42
CA ALA A 531 -14.74 -44.67 9.02
C ALA A 531 -15.99 -45.25 8.34
N SER A 532 -17.11 -44.53 8.43
CA SER A 532 -18.14 -44.58 7.41
C SER A 532 -17.56 -43.87 6.20
N ALA A 533 -16.77 -44.62 5.42
CA ALA A 533 -16.36 -44.24 4.08
C ALA A 533 -17.59 -44.32 3.17
N VAL A 534 -18.56 -43.40 3.36
CA VAL A 534 -19.41 -43.03 2.24
C VAL A 534 -18.47 -42.39 1.23
N ALA A 535 -18.11 -43.15 0.20
CA ALA A 535 -17.38 -42.67 -0.95
C ALA A 535 -18.25 -41.57 -1.61
N THR A 536 -18.11 -40.33 -1.13
CA THR A 536 -18.67 -39.19 -1.83
C THR A 536 -17.88 -39.07 -3.12
N ARG A 537 -18.48 -39.55 -4.22
CA ARG A 537 -17.95 -39.39 -5.57
C ARG A 537 -17.48 -37.94 -5.71
N GLY A 538 -16.20 -37.76 -6.02
CA GLY A 538 -15.63 -36.44 -6.28
C GLY A 538 -16.43 -35.72 -7.38
N PRO A 539 -16.28 -34.38 -7.48
CA PRO A 539 -17.04 -33.61 -8.45
C PRO A 539 -16.83 -34.16 -9.86
N THR A 540 -17.95 -34.38 -10.58
CA THR A 540 -17.92 -34.95 -11.93
C THR A 540 -17.14 -34.04 -12.88
N ALA A 541 -16.59 -34.59 -13.98
CA ALA A 541 -15.90 -33.78 -14.98
C ALA A 541 -16.75 -32.57 -15.45
N ARG A 542 -18.05 -32.78 -15.62
CA ARG A 542 -19.02 -31.73 -15.96
C ARG A 542 -19.10 -30.62 -14.89
N GLN A 543 -19.03 -30.96 -13.60
CA GLN A 543 -19.00 -29.98 -12.52
C GLN A 543 -17.69 -29.19 -12.52
N ARG A 544 -16.54 -29.84 -12.74
CA ARG A 544 -15.24 -29.17 -12.83
C ARG A 544 -15.20 -28.18 -14.00
N TRP A 545 -15.62 -28.62 -15.19
CA TRP A 545 -15.72 -27.75 -16.38
C TRP A 545 -16.70 -26.60 -16.18
N SER A 546 -17.81 -26.81 -15.48
CA SER A 546 -18.74 -25.72 -15.15
C SER A 546 -18.11 -24.67 -14.23
N VAL A 547 -17.24 -25.05 -13.29
CA VAL A 547 -16.53 -24.09 -12.43
C VAL A 547 -15.49 -23.34 -13.26
N VAL A 548 -14.67 -24.05 -14.04
CA VAL A 548 -13.66 -23.45 -14.93
C VAL A 548 -14.30 -22.44 -15.88
N SER A 549 -15.41 -22.81 -16.53
CA SER A 549 -16.14 -21.92 -17.44
C SER A 549 -16.67 -20.66 -16.76
N ARG A 550 -17.11 -20.75 -15.49
CA ARG A 550 -17.56 -19.58 -14.71
C ARG A 550 -16.41 -18.70 -14.24
N VAL A 551 -15.29 -19.29 -13.86
CA VAL A 551 -14.07 -18.53 -13.54
C VAL A 551 -13.61 -17.78 -14.78
N ALA A 552 -13.57 -18.42 -15.95
CA ALA A 552 -13.23 -17.79 -17.22
C ALA A 552 -14.24 -16.69 -17.61
N ALA A 553 -15.54 -16.94 -17.43
CA ALA A 553 -16.58 -15.93 -17.66
C ALA A 553 -16.41 -14.72 -16.74
N ALA A 554 -16.15 -14.92 -15.45
CA ALA A 554 -15.99 -13.84 -14.49
C ALA A 554 -14.70 -13.05 -14.74
N ALA A 555 -13.61 -13.72 -15.09
CA ALA A 555 -12.31 -13.11 -15.38
C ALA A 555 -12.32 -12.38 -16.73
N VAL A 556 -12.45 -13.13 -17.83
CA VAL A 556 -12.31 -12.59 -19.19
C VAL A 556 -13.59 -11.90 -19.64
N GLY A 557 -14.74 -12.57 -19.49
CA GLY A 557 -16.02 -12.00 -19.89
C GLY A 557 -16.42 -10.80 -19.03
N GLY A 558 -16.18 -10.86 -17.72
CA GLY A 558 -16.39 -9.74 -16.81
C GLY A 558 -15.52 -8.55 -17.15
N TYR A 559 -14.23 -8.77 -17.43
CA TYR A 559 -13.33 -7.69 -17.84
C TYR A 559 -13.73 -7.06 -19.19
N ALA A 560 -14.15 -7.88 -20.16
CA ALA A 560 -14.64 -7.40 -21.46
C ALA A 560 -15.91 -6.56 -21.31
N LEU A 561 -16.87 -7.01 -20.50
CA LEU A 561 -18.09 -6.26 -20.19
C LEU A 561 -17.76 -4.91 -19.56
N VAL A 562 -16.92 -4.91 -18.51
CA VAL A 562 -16.58 -3.68 -17.81
C VAL A 562 -15.84 -2.72 -18.74
N SER A 563 -14.89 -3.22 -19.54
CA SER A 563 -14.16 -2.39 -20.50
C SER A 563 -15.12 -1.75 -21.52
N ALA A 564 -16.06 -2.51 -22.07
CA ALA A 564 -17.05 -2.01 -23.01
C ALA A 564 -18.03 -1.00 -22.37
N SER A 565 -18.59 -1.34 -21.21
CA SER A 565 -19.55 -0.49 -20.49
C SER A 565 -18.92 0.82 -20.02
N THR A 566 -17.70 0.78 -19.50
CA THR A 566 -17.01 1.98 -19.04
C THR A 566 -16.48 2.84 -20.19
N ALA A 567 -16.08 2.24 -21.32
CA ALA A 567 -15.80 2.98 -22.56
C ALA A 567 -17.04 3.73 -23.06
N ALA A 568 -18.19 3.06 -23.10
CA ALA A 568 -19.46 3.68 -23.48
C ALA A 568 -19.82 4.83 -22.55
N LEU A 569 -19.68 4.61 -21.23
CA LEU A 569 -20.00 5.61 -20.22
C LEU A 569 -19.08 6.83 -20.29
N ALA A 570 -17.77 6.64 -20.51
CA ALA A 570 -16.81 7.74 -20.64
C ALA A 570 -17.09 8.64 -21.84
N VAL A 571 -17.63 8.09 -22.93
CA VAL A 571 -18.02 8.83 -24.13
C VAL A 571 -19.41 9.46 -23.97
N ALA A 572 -20.32 8.79 -23.26
CA ALA A 572 -21.69 9.26 -23.06
C ALA A 572 -21.80 10.40 -22.04
N LEU A 573 -21.07 10.32 -20.91
CA LEU A 573 -21.18 11.30 -19.81
C LEU A 573 -20.98 12.75 -20.26
N PRO A 574 -19.91 13.11 -21.01
CA PRO A 574 -19.70 14.49 -21.45
C PRO A 574 -20.74 14.99 -22.48
N ARG A 575 -21.45 14.08 -23.14
CA ARG A 575 -22.52 14.41 -24.11
C ARG A 575 -23.87 14.59 -23.44
N LEU A 576 -24.12 13.82 -22.38
CA LEU A 576 -25.41 13.80 -21.67
C LEU A 576 -25.45 14.74 -20.46
N THR A 577 -24.30 15.22 -20.01
CA THR A 577 -24.15 16.07 -18.83
C THR A 577 -23.11 17.16 -19.07
N ALA A 578 -22.95 18.10 -18.14
CA ALA A 578 -21.99 19.20 -18.26
C ALA A 578 -20.56 18.86 -17.74
N VAL A 579 -20.22 17.57 -17.62
CA VAL A 579 -18.89 17.16 -17.14
C VAL A 579 -17.86 17.14 -18.27
N SER A 580 -16.58 17.37 -17.94
CA SER A 580 -15.50 17.29 -18.93
C SER A 580 -15.29 15.84 -19.42
N PRO A 581 -14.75 15.63 -20.62
CA PRO A 581 -14.21 14.34 -21.06
C PRO A 581 -13.30 13.67 -20.02
N ALA A 582 -12.45 14.43 -19.34
CA ALA A 582 -11.58 13.91 -18.28
C ALA A 582 -12.39 13.36 -17.09
N ASP A 583 -13.36 14.12 -16.59
CA ASP A 583 -14.25 13.66 -15.52
C ASP A 583 -15.04 12.42 -15.94
N GLY A 584 -15.51 12.38 -17.19
CA GLY A 584 -16.20 11.23 -17.76
C GLY A 584 -15.35 9.95 -17.73
N VAL A 585 -14.07 10.04 -18.10
CA VAL A 585 -13.11 8.93 -18.02
C VAL A 585 -12.88 8.51 -16.57
N LEU A 586 -12.68 9.47 -15.66
CA LEU A 586 -12.43 9.19 -14.24
C LEU A 586 -13.64 8.48 -13.61
N ILE A 587 -14.84 9.05 -13.73
CA ILE A 587 -16.09 8.50 -13.18
C ILE A 587 -16.34 7.10 -13.71
N ALA A 588 -16.24 6.91 -15.03
CA ALA A 588 -16.49 5.62 -15.65
C ALA A 588 -15.49 4.55 -15.17
N SER A 589 -14.22 4.91 -15.06
CA SER A 589 -13.18 3.98 -14.61
C SER A 589 -13.36 3.56 -13.16
N LEU A 590 -13.67 4.50 -12.26
CA LEU A 590 -13.92 4.20 -10.85
C LEU A 590 -15.15 3.28 -10.69
N LEU A 591 -16.26 3.57 -11.38
CA LEU A 591 -17.44 2.70 -11.39
C LEU A 591 -17.17 1.30 -11.95
N GLY A 592 -16.15 1.16 -12.82
CA GLY A 592 -15.74 -0.09 -13.43
C GLY A 592 -15.46 -1.21 -12.42
N PHE A 593 -14.89 -0.91 -11.25
CA PHE A 593 -14.60 -1.91 -10.22
C PHE A 593 -15.87 -2.46 -9.55
N ALA A 594 -16.87 -1.59 -9.34
CA ALA A 594 -18.18 -2.01 -8.84
C ALA A 594 -18.92 -2.85 -9.90
N LEU A 595 -18.89 -2.42 -11.17
CA LEU A 595 -19.47 -3.16 -12.30
C LEU A 595 -18.83 -4.56 -12.44
N TYR A 596 -17.50 -4.66 -12.32
CA TYR A 596 -16.79 -5.94 -12.37
C TYR A 596 -17.24 -6.87 -11.25
N THR A 597 -17.36 -6.33 -10.04
CA THR A 597 -17.81 -7.09 -8.87
C THR A 597 -19.24 -7.62 -9.08
N GLY A 598 -20.13 -6.79 -9.63
CA GLY A 598 -21.47 -7.20 -10.04
C GLY A 598 -21.46 -8.29 -11.12
N ALA A 599 -20.61 -8.17 -12.13
CA ALA A 599 -20.46 -9.16 -13.20
C ALA A 599 -19.95 -10.52 -12.67
N ALA A 600 -19.01 -10.52 -11.71
CA ALA A 600 -18.54 -11.73 -11.05
C ALA A 600 -19.65 -12.40 -10.22
N VAL A 601 -20.39 -11.62 -9.42
CA VAL A 601 -21.55 -12.11 -8.65
C VAL A 601 -22.62 -12.70 -9.57
N TRP A 602 -22.95 -12.01 -10.66
CA TRP A 602 -23.88 -12.49 -11.69
C TRP A 602 -23.41 -13.81 -12.29
N THR A 603 -22.14 -13.90 -12.68
CA THR A 603 -21.56 -15.08 -13.33
C THR A 603 -21.69 -16.33 -12.48
N PHE A 604 -21.49 -16.21 -11.16
CA PHE A 604 -21.66 -17.33 -10.23
C PHE A 604 -23.13 -17.55 -9.83
N GLY A 605 -23.97 -16.51 -9.86
CA GLY A 605 -25.41 -16.60 -9.62
C GLY A 605 -26.22 -17.19 -10.79
N ALA A 606 -25.70 -17.14 -12.01
CA ALA A 606 -26.40 -17.62 -13.21
C ALA A 606 -26.73 -19.12 -13.15
N ARG A 607 -27.88 -19.54 -13.71
CA ARG A 607 -28.34 -20.94 -13.66
C ARG A 607 -27.41 -21.92 -14.39
N SER A 608 -26.72 -21.47 -15.45
CA SER A 608 -25.73 -22.26 -16.21
C SER A 608 -24.57 -21.36 -16.68
N PRO A 609 -23.38 -21.95 -16.96
CA PRO A 609 -22.26 -21.19 -17.53
C PRO A 609 -22.60 -20.52 -18.87
N GLY A 610 -23.39 -21.18 -19.72
CA GLY A 610 -23.86 -20.60 -20.98
C GLY A 610 -24.65 -19.30 -20.78
N ARG A 611 -25.58 -19.27 -19.82
CA ARG A 611 -26.33 -18.04 -19.49
C ARG A 611 -25.45 -16.93 -18.93
N ALA A 612 -24.39 -17.28 -18.21
CA ALA A 612 -23.42 -16.29 -17.76
C ALA A 612 -22.73 -15.63 -18.97
N TRP A 613 -22.17 -16.44 -19.87
CA TRP A 613 -21.55 -15.94 -21.10
C TRP A 613 -22.50 -15.11 -21.95
N THR A 614 -23.71 -15.61 -22.25
CA THR A 614 -24.69 -14.87 -23.06
C THR A 614 -25.03 -13.50 -22.45
N GLY A 615 -25.22 -13.43 -21.13
CA GLY A 615 -25.50 -12.17 -20.46
C GLY A 615 -24.33 -11.19 -20.56
N LEU A 616 -23.10 -11.68 -20.33
CA LEU A 616 -21.90 -10.86 -20.43
C LEU A 616 -21.68 -10.35 -21.87
N THR A 617 -21.81 -11.23 -22.87
CA THR A 617 -21.60 -10.88 -24.28
C THR A 617 -22.66 -9.91 -24.78
N LEU A 618 -23.93 -10.10 -24.42
CA LEU A 618 -25.01 -9.21 -24.86
C LEU A 618 -24.79 -7.78 -24.35
N ILE A 619 -24.51 -7.62 -23.05
CA ILE A 619 -24.26 -6.30 -22.46
C ILE A 619 -23.01 -5.67 -23.07
N SER A 620 -21.95 -6.45 -23.28
CA SER A 620 -20.72 -5.98 -23.92
C SER A 620 -20.99 -5.46 -25.34
N SER A 621 -21.74 -6.21 -26.16
CA SER A 621 -22.07 -5.83 -27.53
C SER A 621 -22.91 -4.56 -27.59
N VAL A 622 -23.90 -4.42 -26.70
CA VAL A 622 -24.72 -3.20 -26.62
C VAL A 622 -23.85 -2.00 -26.23
N ALA A 623 -22.98 -2.14 -25.24
CA ALA A 623 -22.09 -1.05 -24.83
C ALA A 623 -21.09 -0.64 -25.94
N LEU A 624 -20.55 -1.62 -26.68
CA LEU A 624 -19.70 -1.33 -27.84
C LEU A 624 -20.49 -0.60 -28.94
N LEU A 625 -21.72 -1.02 -29.22
CA LEU A 625 -22.59 -0.34 -30.19
C LEU A 625 -22.86 1.11 -29.77
N ILE A 626 -23.18 1.36 -28.50
CA ILE A 626 -23.35 2.72 -27.97
C ILE A 626 -22.08 3.54 -28.17
N THR A 627 -20.91 2.98 -27.86
CA THR A 627 -19.62 3.66 -28.02
C THR A 627 -19.37 4.04 -29.49
N LEU A 628 -19.68 3.14 -30.42
CA LEU A 628 -19.52 3.39 -31.86
C LEU A 628 -20.47 4.49 -32.35
N LEU A 629 -21.75 4.39 -32.01
CA LEU A 629 -22.78 5.37 -32.41
C LEU A 629 -22.45 6.78 -31.91
N LEU A 630 -22.01 6.90 -30.64
CA LEU A 630 -21.64 8.19 -30.05
C LEU A 630 -20.33 8.75 -30.60
N LYS A 631 -19.48 7.95 -31.26
CA LYS A 631 -18.24 8.42 -31.88
C LYS A 631 -18.43 8.89 -33.32
N THR A 632 -19.46 8.37 -34.00
CA THR A 632 -19.73 8.67 -35.42
C THR A 632 -20.73 9.80 -35.63
N GLY A 633 -21.53 10.13 -34.62
CA GLY A 633 -22.39 11.32 -34.58
C GLY A 633 -21.82 12.37 -33.64
#